data_AF-A0A0F6TD17-F1
#
_entry.id   AF-A0A0F6TD17-F1
#
_cell.length_a   1.000
_cell.length_b   1.000
_cell.length_c   1.000
_cell.angle_alpha   90.00
_cell.angle_beta   90.00
_cell.angle_gamma   90.00
#
_symmetry.space_group_name_H-M   'P 1'
#
loop_
_entity.id
_entity.type
_entity.pdbx_description
1 polymer ?
#
loop_
_entity_poly.entity_id
_entity_poly.type
_entity_poly.pdbx_seq_one_letter_code
_entity_poly.pdbx_strand_id
1 'polypeptide(L)'
;MRLPHYGYLLLTVMLSACGTPEPTHNVFEVTAVYTNPDEVSAINPSVAGAVSMSFGNNTVAGFTGCAPFQGFASLDQQHARFSQMQFDPISDECSGQNLSIHNALVSLLVDGEFEVDSRENGILILRSHSEGLEPSSIHLISKG
;
A
#
# COMPACT_ATOMS: atom_id res chain seq x y z
N MET A 1 75.70 6.44 -7.41
CA MET A 1 74.40 6.98 -7.86
C MET A 1 73.32 6.45 -6.93
N ARG A 2 72.55 7.35 -6.31
CA ARG A 2 71.45 7.12 -5.35
C ARG A 2 70.11 7.07 -6.10
N LEU A 3 69.13 6.28 -5.62
CA LEU A 3 67.69 6.59 -5.36
C LEU A 3 66.82 5.30 -5.35
N PRO A 4 65.63 5.29 -4.68
CA PRO A 4 65.28 4.30 -3.65
C PRO A 4 63.87 3.67 -3.80
N HIS A 5 63.48 2.92 -2.77
CA HIS A 5 62.13 2.46 -2.42
C HIS A 5 60.96 3.31 -2.95
N TYR A 6 59.95 2.66 -3.53
CA TYR A 6 58.56 3.15 -3.50
C TYR A 6 57.63 1.97 -3.22
N GLY A 7 57.16 1.90 -1.98
CA GLY A 7 56.07 1.04 -1.58
C GLY A 7 54.78 1.47 -2.28
N TYR A 8 54.03 0.50 -2.77
CA TYR A 8 52.65 0.70 -3.18
C TYR A 8 51.76 -0.08 -2.22
N LEU A 9 51.32 0.64 -1.18
CA LEU A 9 50.23 0.27 -0.30
C LEU A 9 48.95 0.22 -1.15
N LEU A 10 48.51 -0.97 -1.53
CA LEU A 10 47.22 -1.19 -2.17
C LEU A 10 46.12 -0.94 -1.14
N LEU A 11 45.58 0.28 -1.14
CA LEU A 11 44.42 0.70 -0.37
C LEU A 11 43.17 0.09 -1.01
N THR A 12 42.76 -1.10 -0.56
CA THR A 12 41.43 -1.65 -0.89
C THR A 12 40.36 -0.83 -0.18
N VAL A 13 39.78 0.12 -0.91
CA VAL A 13 38.59 0.87 -0.48
C VAL A 13 37.41 -0.10 -0.46
N MET A 14 37.01 -0.53 0.73
CA MET A 14 35.75 -1.23 0.96
C MET A 14 34.61 -0.20 0.87
N LEU A 15 34.01 -0.05 -0.31
CA LEU A 15 32.70 0.58 -0.43
C LEU A 15 31.67 -0.38 0.18
N SER A 16 31.41 -0.25 1.49
CA SER A 16 30.18 -0.74 2.09
C SER A 16 29.04 0.16 1.58
N ALA A 17 28.49 -0.19 0.42
CA ALA A 17 27.24 0.40 -0.06
C ALA A 17 26.12 -0.10 0.85
N CYS A 18 25.88 0.64 1.94
CA CYS A 18 24.65 0.52 2.69
C CYS A 18 23.56 1.18 1.83
N GLY A 19 23.02 0.43 0.87
CA GLY A 19 21.85 0.84 0.11
C GLY A 19 20.69 0.95 1.08
N THR A 20 20.34 2.18 1.45
CA THR A 20 19.05 2.43 2.10
C THR A 20 17.99 2.02 1.08
N PRO A 21 17.06 1.10 1.39
CA PRO A 21 16.02 0.73 0.43
C PRO A 21 15.28 2.00 0.01
N GLU A 22 15.39 2.34 -1.26
CA GLU A 22 14.62 3.44 -1.85
C GLU A 22 13.14 3.09 -1.69
N PRO A 23 12.29 4.05 -1.29
CA PRO A 23 10.86 3.87 -1.30
C PRO A 23 10.42 3.64 -2.75
N THR A 24 10.23 2.39 -3.12
CA THR A 24 9.70 2.00 -4.42
C THR A 24 8.29 2.58 -4.54
N HIS A 25 8.00 3.27 -5.64
CA HIS A 25 6.62 3.51 -6.03
C HIS A 25 5.97 2.14 -6.25
N ASN A 26 5.17 1.69 -5.28
CA ASN A 26 4.53 0.39 -5.33
C ASN A 26 3.08 0.59 -5.74
N VAL A 27 2.73 0.05 -6.90
CA VAL A 27 1.35 0.00 -7.39
C VAL A 27 0.72 -1.30 -6.90
N PHE A 28 -0.40 -1.20 -6.19
CA PHE A 28 -1.16 -2.33 -5.70
C PHE A 28 -2.56 -2.33 -6.32
N GLU A 29 -3.04 -3.53 -6.63
CA GLU A 29 -4.45 -3.76 -6.90
C GLU A 29 -5.13 -4.20 -5.61
N VAL A 30 -6.30 -3.62 -5.31
CA VAL A 30 -7.14 -4.07 -4.19
C VAL A 30 -7.92 -5.29 -4.66
N THR A 31 -7.67 -6.44 -4.04
CA THR A 31 -8.28 -7.72 -4.44
C THR A 31 -9.46 -8.11 -3.57
N ALA A 32 -9.55 -7.59 -2.34
CA ALA A 32 -10.70 -7.74 -1.47
C ALA A 32 -10.74 -6.66 -0.38
N VAL A 33 -11.96 -6.32 0.06
CA VAL A 33 -12.20 -5.46 1.23
C VAL A 33 -13.18 -6.18 2.13
N TYR A 34 -12.78 -6.43 3.38
CA TYR A 34 -13.58 -7.09 4.39
C TYR A 34 -13.93 -6.07 5.47
N THR A 35 -15.22 -5.75 5.62
CA THR A 35 -15.71 -4.82 6.66
C THR A 35 -16.67 -5.48 7.65
N ASN A 36 -17.15 -6.70 7.38
CA ASN A 36 -18.04 -7.46 8.25
C ASN A 36 -17.90 -8.97 7.94
N PRO A 37 -17.84 -9.89 8.93
CA PRO A 37 -17.74 -11.34 8.70
C PRO A 37 -18.88 -11.94 7.86
N ASP A 38 -20.11 -11.40 7.97
CA ASP A 38 -21.27 -11.91 7.23
C ASP A 38 -21.40 -11.34 5.80
N GLU A 39 -20.68 -10.26 5.50
CA GLU A 39 -20.69 -9.61 4.18
C GLU A 39 -19.29 -9.62 3.59
N VAL A 40 -18.92 -10.76 3.02
CA VAL A 40 -17.75 -10.86 2.16
C VAL A 40 -18.01 -10.00 0.92
N SER A 41 -17.54 -8.75 0.94
CA SER A 41 -17.32 -7.98 -0.29
C SER A 41 -16.07 -8.51 -0.99
N ALA A 42 -16.09 -9.80 -1.35
CA ALA A 42 -15.17 -10.33 -2.33
C ALA A 42 -15.43 -9.53 -3.61
N ILE A 43 -14.43 -8.74 -4.00
CA ILE A 43 -14.45 -8.03 -5.27
C ILE A 43 -14.60 -9.13 -6.33
N ASN A 44 -15.74 -9.13 -7.03
CA ASN A 44 -15.96 -10.06 -8.13
C ASN A 44 -14.76 -9.91 -9.10
N PRO A 45 -14.21 -10.98 -9.70
CA PRO A 45 -13.11 -10.85 -10.66
C PRO A 45 -13.43 -9.91 -11.84
N SER A 46 -14.71 -9.61 -12.10
CA SER A 46 -15.16 -8.60 -13.07
C SER A 46 -14.91 -7.14 -12.61
N VAL A 47 -14.68 -6.94 -11.31
CA VAL A 47 -14.32 -5.69 -10.63
C VAL A 47 -12.85 -5.73 -10.13
N ALA A 48 -12.18 -6.89 -10.18
CA ALA A 48 -10.74 -6.99 -9.96
C ALA A 48 -10.01 -6.10 -10.99
N GLY A 49 -9.17 -5.20 -10.50
CA GLY A 49 -8.55 -4.14 -11.29
C GLY A 49 -9.34 -2.83 -11.40
N ALA A 50 -10.61 -2.79 -10.98
CA ALA A 50 -11.38 -1.54 -10.88
C ALA A 50 -11.06 -0.75 -9.61
N VAL A 51 -10.36 -1.37 -8.65
CA VAL A 51 -9.92 -0.71 -7.43
C VAL A 51 -8.40 -0.80 -7.36
N SER A 52 -7.75 0.34 -7.25
CA SER A 52 -6.29 0.44 -7.28
C SER A 52 -5.80 1.42 -6.24
N MET A 53 -4.61 1.16 -5.70
CA MET A 53 -3.94 2.05 -4.77
C MET A 53 -2.45 2.05 -5.06
N SER A 54 -1.85 3.22 -5.14
CA SER A 54 -0.42 3.41 -5.36
C SER A 54 0.15 4.19 -4.19
N PHE A 55 1.23 3.66 -3.60
CA PHE A 55 1.98 4.34 -2.55
C PHE A 55 3.21 5.02 -3.18
N GLY A 56 3.35 6.31 -2.89
CA GLY A 56 4.62 7.04 -3.03
C GLY A 56 5.33 7.12 -1.67
N ASN A 57 6.36 7.96 -1.55
CA ASN A 57 7.17 8.05 -0.32
C ASN A 57 6.35 8.29 0.95
N ASN A 58 5.37 9.18 0.89
CA ASN A 58 4.51 9.52 2.04
C ASN A 58 3.08 9.85 1.61
N THR A 59 2.74 9.47 0.39
CA THR A 59 1.48 9.81 -0.28
C THR A 59 0.83 8.55 -0.78
N VAL A 60 -0.48 8.57 -0.86
CA VAL A 60 -1.25 7.52 -1.52
C VAL A 60 -2.20 8.16 -2.52
N ALA A 61 -2.39 7.51 -3.64
CA ALA A 61 -3.44 7.84 -4.58
C ALA A 61 -4.05 6.55 -5.14
N GLY A 62 -5.28 6.63 -5.63
CA GLY A 62 -5.92 5.45 -6.17
C GLY A 62 -7.30 5.73 -6.71
N PHE A 63 -8.04 4.65 -6.92
CA PHE A 63 -9.40 4.66 -7.43
C PHE A 63 -10.19 3.60 -6.65
N THR A 64 -11.33 3.98 -6.09
CA THR A 64 -12.16 3.08 -5.26
C THR A 64 -13.11 2.20 -6.07
N GLY A 65 -13.06 2.28 -7.41
CA GLY A 65 -14.10 1.76 -8.30
C GLY A 65 -15.17 2.79 -8.70
N CYS A 66 -15.28 3.90 -7.98
CA CYS A 66 -16.26 4.96 -8.28
C CYS A 66 -15.68 6.37 -8.33
N ALA A 67 -14.67 6.65 -7.51
CA ALA A 67 -14.00 7.95 -7.52
C ALA A 67 -12.49 7.77 -7.29
N PRO A 68 -11.67 8.65 -7.87
CA PRO A 68 -10.28 8.76 -7.49
C PRO A 68 -10.15 9.31 -6.08
N PHE A 69 -9.05 8.98 -5.43
CA PHE A 69 -8.71 9.48 -4.11
C PHE A 69 -7.22 9.77 -4.00
N GLN A 70 -6.87 10.62 -3.04
CA GLN A 70 -5.48 10.92 -2.69
C GLN A 70 -5.37 11.33 -1.22
N GLY A 71 -4.17 11.19 -0.65
CA GLY A 71 -3.87 11.63 0.70
C GLY A 71 -2.44 11.31 1.11
N PHE A 72 -2.19 11.33 2.41
CA PHE A 72 -0.91 10.89 2.98
C PHE A 72 -1.03 9.45 3.49
N ALA A 73 0.01 8.67 3.24
CA ALA A 73 0.13 7.34 3.79
C ALA A 73 1.56 7.12 4.31
N SER A 74 1.66 6.51 5.49
CA SER A 74 2.88 5.90 5.99
C SER A 74 2.68 4.39 5.93
N LEU A 75 3.60 3.67 5.29
CA LEU A 75 3.55 2.22 5.17
C LEU A 75 4.92 1.66 5.56
N ASP A 76 4.96 0.83 6.59
CA ASP A 76 6.13 0.05 7.00
C ASP A 76 5.79 -1.45 7.07
N GLN A 77 6.73 -2.25 7.60
CA GLN A 77 6.58 -3.71 7.65
C GLN A 77 5.46 -4.18 8.60
N GLN A 78 5.03 -3.34 9.54
CA GLN A 78 4.12 -3.68 10.63
C GLN A 78 2.89 -2.79 10.67
N HIS A 79 2.97 -1.55 10.18
CA HIS A 79 1.88 -0.58 10.28
C HIS A 79 1.66 0.17 8.97
N ALA A 80 0.38 0.47 8.71
CA ALA A 80 -0.04 1.40 7.69
C ALA A 80 -0.95 2.45 8.33
N ARG A 81 -0.72 3.72 8.01
CA ARG A 81 -1.55 4.83 8.46
C ARG A 81 -1.91 5.72 7.31
N PHE A 82 -3.19 6.05 7.20
CA PHE A 82 -3.74 6.99 6.23
C PHE A 82 -4.15 8.27 6.95
N SER A 83 -3.99 9.41 6.29
CA SER A 83 -4.38 10.70 6.85
C SER A 83 -4.62 11.73 5.77
N GLN A 84 -5.50 12.69 6.07
CA GLN A 84 -5.90 13.77 5.15
C GLN A 84 -6.38 13.22 3.80
N MET A 85 -7.15 12.12 3.85
CA MET A 85 -7.70 11.50 2.66
C MET A 85 -8.75 12.41 2.03
N GLN A 86 -8.66 12.55 0.72
CA GLN A 86 -9.60 13.29 -0.12
C GLN A 86 -10.11 12.34 -1.18
N PHE A 87 -11.43 12.36 -1.38
CA PHE A 87 -12.13 11.57 -2.38
C PHE A 87 -12.84 12.54 -3.30
N ASP A 88 -12.66 12.34 -4.61
CA ASP A 88 -13.41 13.10 -5.58
C ASP A 88 -14.90 12.71 -5.54
N PRO A 89 -15.81 13.56 -6.04
CA PRO A 89 -17.21 13.21 -6.16
C PRO A 89 -17.41 11.93 -6.99
N ILE A 90 -18.30 11.05 -6.54
CA ILE A 90 -18.73 9.88 -7.32
C ILE A 90 -19.69 10.31 -8.44
N SER A 91 -19.68 9.60 -9.57
CA SER A 91 -20.70 9.73 -10.62
C SER A 91 -22.06 9.19 -10.14
N ASP A 92 -23.15 9.78 -10.62
CA ASP A 92 -24.52 9.27 -10.39
C ASP A 92 -24.73 7.85 -10.96
N GLU A 93 -23.85 7.40 -11.85
CA GLU A 93 -23.85 6.05 -12.42
C GLU A 93 -23.19 5.00 -11.49
N CYS A 94 -22.45 5.44 -10.46
CA CYS A 94 -21.86 4.55 -9.45
C CYS A 94 -22.97 3.94 -8.58
N SER A 95 -23.16 2.63 -8.69
CA SER A 95 -24.23 1.92 -8.01
C SER A 95 -23.84 0.47 -7.71
N GLY A 96 -24.71 -0.22 -6.97
CA GLY A 96 -24.54 -1.64 -6.65
C GLY A 96 -23.24 -1.92 -5.90
N GLN A 97 -22.53 -2.97 -6.33
CA GLN A 97 -21.31 -3.43 -5.66
C GLN A 97 -20.19 -2.39 -5.66
N ASN A 98 -20.04 -1.57 -6.71
CA ASN A 98 -19.00 -0.54 -6.76
C ASN A 98 -19.24 0.56 -5.72
N LEU A 99 -20.50 0.95 -5.51
CA LEU A 99 -20.87 1.91 -4.47
C LEU A 99 -20.61 1.34 -3.07
N SER A 100 -20.94 0.07 -2.83
CA SER A 100 -20.64 -0.59 -1.56
C SER A 100 -19.14 -0.64 -1.27
N ILE A 101 -18.32 -1.02 -2.26
CA ILE A 101 -16.85 -1.06 -2.13
C ILE A 101 -16.29 0.35 -1.90
N HIS A 102 -16.78 1.36 -2.63
CA HIS A 102 -16.38 2.75 -2.42
C HIS A 102 -16.65 3.20 -0.98
N ASN A 103 -17.87 2.99 -0.48
CA ASN A 103 -18.25 3.37 0.88
C ASN A 103 -17.40 2.65 1.94
N ALA A 104 -17.13 1.36 1.74
CA ALA A 104 -16.25 0.59 2.62
C ALA A 104 -14.83 1.17 2.65
N LEU A 105 -14.25 1.46 1.48
CA LEU A 105 -12.90 2.05 1.39
C LEU A 105 -12.83 3.46 1.98
N VAL A 106 -13.82 4.31 1.72
CA VAL A 106 -13.88 5.65 2.33
C VAL A 106 -13.89 5.53 3.85
N SER A 107 -14.77 4.69 4.40
CA SER A 107 -14.87 4.45 5.84
C SER A 107 -13.55 3.98 6.45
N LEU A 108 -12.86 3.05 5.77
CA LEU A 108 -11.60 2.49 6.24
C LEU A 108 -10.42 3.47 6.12
N LEU A 109 -10.39 4.32 5.10
CA LEU A 109 -9.19 5.10 4.78
C LEU A 109 -9.17 6.49 5.43
N VAL A 110 -10.31 7.13 5.69
CA VAL A 110 -10.39 8.55 6.11
C VAL A 110 -9.40 8.92 7.24
N ASP A 111 -9.23 8.04 8.23
CA ASP A 111 -8.19 8.12 9.26
C ASP A 111 -7.71 6.71 9.68
N GLY A 112 -7.57 5.83 8.70
CA GLY A 112 -7.33 4.42 8.95
C GLY A 112 -5.93 4.11 9.50
N GLU A 113 -5.88 3.34 10.57
CA GLU A 113 -4.66 2.72 11.09
C GLU A 113 -4.80 1.20 11.03
N PHE A 114 -3.77 0.55 10.48
CA PHE A 114 -3.79 -0.87 10.18
C PHE A 114 -2.48 -1.53 10.58
N GLU A 115 -2.59 -2.77 11.02
CA GLU A 115 -1.48 -3.71 11.05
C GLU A 115 -1.21 -4.24 9.64
N VAL A 116 0.06 -4.31 9.28
CA VAL A 116 0.53 -4.80 7.99
C VAL A 116 0.94 -6.25 8.12
N ASP A 117 0.37 -7.07 7.26
CA ASP A 117 0.66 -8.49 7.14
C ASP A 117 1.09 -8.79 5.70
N SER A 118 2.41 -8.71 5.48
CA SER A 118 3.04 -9.01 4.20
C SER A 118 3.21 -10.52 4.04
N ARG A 119 2.71 -11.07 2.93
CA ARG A 119 2.80 -12.49 2.58
C ARG A 119 3.73 -12.69 1.37
N GLU A 120 4.09 -13.95 1.12
CA GLU A 120 4.78 -14.32 -0.11
C GLU A 120 3.95 -13.96 -1.35
N ASN A 121 4.60 -13.83 -2.50
CA ASN A 121 3.98 -13.46 -3.79
C ASN A 121 3.44 -12.03 -3.88
N GLY A 122 3.93 -11.11 -3.04
CA GLY A 122 3.57 -9.69 -3.13
C GLY A 122 2.16 -9.37 -2.63
N ILE A 123 1.58 -10.26 -1.82
CA ILE A 123 0.28 -10.03 -1.17
C ILE A 123 0.53 -9.23 0.12
N LEU A 124 -0.26 -8.17 0.29
CA LEU A 124 -0.22 -7.30 1.46
C LEU A 124 -1.63 -7.22 2.05
N ILE A 125 -1.78 -7.51 3.34
CA ILE A 125 -3.05 -7.43 4.05
C ILE A 125 -2.94 -6.31 5.08
N LEU A 126 -3.83 -5.32 4.99
CA LEU A 126 -3.97 -4.25 5.98
C LEU A 126 -5.14 -4.60 6.89
N ARG A 127 -4.90 -4.80 8.19
CA ARG A 127 -5.92 -5.22 9.16
C ARG A 127 -6.18 -4.11 10.17
N SER A 128 -7.43 -3.66 10.31
CA SER A 128 -7.78 -2.56 11.22
C SER A 128 -7.65 -3.01 12.68
N HIS A 129 -7.30 -2.10 13.57
CA HIS A 129 -7.49 -2.27 15.01
C HIS A 129 -8.97 -2.09 15.36
N SER A 130 -9.76 -3.15 15.27
CA SER A 130 -11.14 -3.15 15.77
C SER A 130 -11.32 -4.28 16.77
N GLU A 131 -11.98 -4.03 17.90
CA GLU A 131 -12.26 -5.00 18.96
C GLU A 131 -13.37 -6.03 18.59
N GLY A 132 -13.63 -6.22 17.29
CA GLY A 132 -14.53 -7.25 16.78
C GLY A 132 -13.83 -8.61 16.69
N LEU A 133 -14.62 -9.69 16.72
CA LEU A 133 -14.11 -11.07 16.54
C LEU A 133 -13.37 -11.25 15.20
N GLU A 134 -13.76 -10.47 14.18
CA GLU A 134 -13.18 -10.48 12.83
C GLU A 134 -12.87 -9.03 12.43
N PRO A 135 -11.62 -8.57 12.56
CA PRO A 135 -11.26 -7.19 12.23
C PRO A 135 -11.36 -6.92 10.74
N SER A 136 -11.74 -5.69 10.38
CA SER A 136 -11.81 -5.27 8.98
C SER A 136 -10.43 -5.36 8.33
N SER A 137 -10.38 -5.69 7.04
CA SER A 137 -9.12 -5.78 6.31
C SER A 137 -9.21 -5.39 4.84
N ILE A 138 -8.10 -4.89 4.30
CA ILE A 138 -7.91 -4.57 2.88
C ILE A 138 -6.83 -5.49 2.35
N HIS A 139 -7.14 -6.27 1.34
CA HIS A 139 -6.21 -7.17 0.69
C HIS A 139 -5.70 -6.52 -0.60
N LEU A 140 -4.39 -6.50 -0.73
CA LEU A 140 -3.66 -5.86 -1.81
C LEU A 140 -2.75 -6.89 -2.46
N ILE A 141 -2.58 -6.79 -3.78
CA ILE A 141 -1.55 -7.53 -4.51
C ILE A 141 -0.68 -6.54 -5.28
N SER A 142 0.63 -6.67 -5.14
CA SER A 142 1.57 -5.85 -5.87
C SER A 142 1.47 -6.12 -7.37
N LYS A 143 1.39 -5.06 -8.16
CA LYS A 143 1.55 -5.10 -9.62
C LYS A 143 2.99 -4.72 -9.90
N GLY A 144 3.83 -5.75 -10.03
CA GLY A 144 5.26 -5.61 -10.34
C GLY A 144 5.54 -4.95 -11.67
#